data_AF-A0A6C0CSJ1-F1
#
_entry.id   AF-A0A6C0CSJ1-F1
#
_cell.length_a   1.000
_cell.length_b   1.000
_cell.length_c   1.000
_cell.angle_alpha   90.00
_cell.angle_beta   90.00
_cell.angle_gamma   90.00
#
_symmetry.space_group_name_H-M   'P 1'
#
loop_
_entity.id
_entity.type
_entity.pdbx_description
1 polymer ?
#
loop_
_entity_poly.entity_id
_entity_poly.type
_entity_poly.pdbx_seq_one_letter_code
_entity_poly.pdbx_strand_id
1 'polypeptide(L)'
;MSETIVTKNNTKNKNENENEKKSKKDLHNDCLELGNIRYKTMLEHGAKSEIVPKNKSNNAKDIEAYLEKEKKQHKNLTWSRLDRSSKIKKLHEYAEDYCCKNDLSEKELHDLKIYFSRSINRKKLLRVKEVTYDKVKECIIDVPQLKFDKTARKFTLKRSAQRSSTLSSLGPGNTRKKRSSKKKSNDKIEGDIKA
;
A
#
# COMPACT_ATOMS: atom_id res chain seq x y z
N MET A 1 -57.71 54.71 -37.20
CA MET A 1 -57.92 53.29 -36.85
C MET A 1 -56.72 52.50 -37.33
N SER A 2 -56.18 51.66 -36.44
CA SER A 2 -55.46 50.41 -36.73
C SER A 2 -54.04 50.45 -37.32
N GLU A 3 -53.12 50.01 -36.45
CA GLU A 3 -51.95 49.13 -36.63
C GLU A 3 -51.33 48.92 -38.02
N THR A 4 -50.00 48.93 -38.09
CA THR A 4 -49.24 47.98 -38.94
C THR A 4 -47.87 47.64 -38.34
N ILE A 5 -47.49 46.41 -38.64
CA ILE A 5 -46.49 45.52 -38.06
C ILE A 5 -45.08 45.71 -38.68
N VAL A 6 -44.07 45.49 -37.83
CA VAL A 6 -42.70 44.97 -38.04
C VAL A 6 -42.35 44.43 -39.44
N THR A 7 -41.22 44.85 -40.03
CA THR A 7 -40.07 43.97 -40.39
C THR A 7 -38.85 44.69 -41.01
N LYS A 8 -37.68 44.40 -40.38
CA LYS A 8 -36.30 44.19 -40.87
C LYS A 8 -35.78 44.91 -42.14
N ASN A 9 -34.56 45.47 -42.04
CA ASN A 9 -33.33 45.09 -42.77
C ASN A 9 -32.23 46.16 -42.52
N ASN A 10 -31.17 45.83 -41.78
CA ASN A 10 -29.84 45.42 -42.27
C ASN A 10 -28.96 46.57 -42.78
N THR A 11 -27.67 46.44 -42.42
CA THR A 11 -26.44 47.03 -42.98
C THR A 11 -25.94 48.40 -42.51
N LYS A 12 -24.79 48.31 -41.80
CA LYS A 12 -23.49 48.96 -42.09
C LYS A 12 -22.97 49.97 -41.03
N ASN A 13 -22.24 49.39 -40.08
CA ASN A 13 -20.81 49.63 -39.79
C ASN A 13 -20.26 51.08 -39.85
N LYS A 14 -19.94 51.62 -38.67
CA LYS A 14 -18.86 52.59 -38.34
C LYS A 14 -19.06 52.90 -36.84
N ASN A 15 -18.15 52.62 -35.91
CA ASN A 15 -16.77 53.07 -35.87
C ASN A 15 -15.94 52.15 -34.95
N GLU A 16 -15.04 51.40 -35.57
CA GLU A 16 -13.73 51.08 -35.02
C GLU A 16 -12.98 52.40 -34.83
N ASN A 17 -12.43 52.70 -33.64
CA ASN A 17 -11.22 53.54 -33.42
C ASN A 17 -10.97 53.98 -31.96
N GLU A 18 -11.20 53.12 -30.96
CA GLU A 18 -10.66 53.38 -29.60
C GLU A 18 -9.90 52.20 -28.97
N ASN A 19 -9.81 51.04 -29.65
CA ASN A 19 -9.28 49.81 -29.06
C ASN A 19 -7.82 49.43 -29.43
N GLU A 20 -7.02 50.34 -30.00
CA GLU A 20 -5.67 49.99 -30.47
C GLU A 20 -4.49 50.45 -29.59
N LYS A 21 -4.71 51.09 -28.44
CA LYS A 21 -3.61 51.51 -27.55
C LYS A 21 -3.77 51.09 -26.10
N LYS A 22 -4.02 49.79 -25.84
CA LYS A 22 -3.65 49.16 -24.55
C LYS A 22 -3.58 47.62 -24.55
N SER A 23 -3.24 46.97 -25.66
CA SER A 23 -3.19 45.50 -25.77
C SER A 23 -1.78 44.90 -25.87
N LYS A 24 -0.72 45.61 -25.43
CA LYS A 24 0.66 45.09 -25.44
C LYS A 24 1.35 45.26 -24.08
N LYS A 25 0.89 44.56 -23.04
CA LYS A 25 1.75 44.26 -21.87
C LYS A 25 1.37 43.06 -21.00
N ASP A 26 0.54 42.12 -21.45
CA ASP A 26 0.12 40.97 -20.62
C ASP A 26 0.38 39.62 -21.31
N LEU A 27 1.63 39.34 -21.67
CA LEU A 27 2.00 38.05 -22.29
C LEU A 27 3.39 37.54 -21.88
N HIS A 28 3.86 37.91 -20.70
CA HIS A 28 5.05 37.31 -20.12
C HIS A 28 4.96 37.29 -18.59
N ASN A 29 4.08 36.47 -18.07
CA ASN A 29 4.22 35.99 -16.70
C ASN A 29 4.34 34.47 -16.78
N ASP A 30 5.51 34.02 -17.22
CA ASP A 30 5.96 32.67 -16.89
C ASP A 30 5.79 32.54 -15.37
N CYS A 31 4.91 31.64 -14.95
CA CYS A 31 4.61 31.39 -13.53
C CYS A 31 5.93 31.28 -12.78
N LEU A 32 6.18 32.23 -11.87
CA LEU A 32 7.46 32.36 -11.16
C LEU A 32 7.81 31.05 -10.43
N GLU A 33 6.79 30.36 -9.93
CA GLU A 33 6.91 29.04 -9.33
C GLU A 33 7.47 28.01 -10.32
N LEU A 34 7.07 28.02 -11.60
CA LEU A 34 7.64 27.15 -12.62
C LEU A 34 9.11 27.47 -12.87
N GLY A 35 9.50 28.74 -12.90
CA GLY A 35 10.90 29.15 -13.01
C GLY A 35 11.74 28.62 -11.84
N ASN A 36 11.23 28.78 -10.62
CA ASN A 36 11.87 28.30 -9.39
C ASN A 36 12.00 26.77 -9.37
N ILE A 37 10.96 26.05 -9.80
CA ILE A 37 10.99 24.59 -9.92
C ILE A 37 12.05 24.18 -10.95
N ARG A 38 12.06 24.81 -12.14
CA ARG A 38 13.03 24.51 -13.19
C ARG A 38 14.47 24.68 -12.73
N TYR A 39 14.74 25.80 -12.06
CA TYR A 39 16.07 26.10 -11.52
C TYR A 39 16.50 25.09 -10.45
N LYS A 40 15.62 24.78 -9.49
CA LYS A 40 15.91 23.78 -8.46
C LYS A 40 16.19 22.40 -9.06
N THR A 41 15.37 21.95 -10.01
CA THR A 41 15.58 20.67 -10.69
C THR A 41 16.89 20.65 -11.49
N MET A 42 17.25 21.76 -12.15
CA MET A 42 18.52 21.87 -12.87
C MET A 42 19.73 21.71 -11.93
N LEU A 43 19.67 22.25 -10.71
CA LEU A 43 20.73 22.07 -9.71
C LEU A 43 20.83 20.63 -9.21
N GLU A 44 19.70 19.95 -9.03
CA GLU A 44 19.65 18.57 -8.50
C GLU A 44 19.98 17.50 -9.57
N HIS A 45 19.57 17.72 -10.82
CA HIS A 45 19.61 16.71 -11.89
C HIS A 45 20.45 17.11 -13.12
N GLY A 46 21.01 18.31 -13.13
CA GLY A 46 21.83 18.85 -14.21
C GLY A 46 21.02 19.40 -15.40
N ALA A 47 21.71 20.08 -16.33
CA ALA A 47 21.10 20.82 -17.44
C ALA A 47 20.28 19.99 -18.45
N LYS A 48 20.28 18.65 -18.35
CA LYS A 48 19.54 17.75 -19.25
C LYS A 48 18.17 17.32 -18.71
N SER A 49 17.77 17.75 -17.51
CA SER A 49 16.45 17.43 -16.96
C SER A 49 15.39 18.34 -17.56
N GLU A 50 14.54 17.82 -18.42
CA GLU A 50 13.37 18.55 -18.91
C GLU A 50 12.24 18.49 -17.88
N ILE A 51 11.89 19.63 -17.29
CA ILE A 51 10.84 19.77 -16.26
C ILE A 51 9.42 19.77 -16.89
N VAL A 52 9.32 20.10 -18.17
CA VAL A 52 8.05 20.16 -18.89
C VAL A 52 7.90 18.87 -19.69
N PRO A 53 6.82 18.09 -19.51
CA PRO A 53 6.52 16.98 -20.43
C PRO A 53 6.54 17.52 -21.86
N LYS A 54 7.31 16.91 -22.78
CA LYS A 54 7.29 17.27 -24.21
C LYS A 54 5.89 17.21 -24.84
N ASN A 55 4.93 16.60 -24.15
CA ASN A 55 3.56 16.44 -24.58
C ASN A 55 2.80 17.77 -24.45
N LYS A 56 2.99 18.69 -25.41
CA LYS A 56 2.02 19.76 -25.72
C LYS A 56 0.82 19.21 -26.52
N SER A 57 0.47 17.94 -26.34
CA SER A 57 -0.59 17.32 -27.12
C SER A 57 -1.91 17.41 -26.37
N ASN A 58 -2.68 18.45 -26.68
CA ASN A 58 -4.12 18.50 -26.38
C ASN A 58 -4.94 17.52 -27.26
N ASN A 59 -4.27 16.57 -27.92
CA ASN A 59 -4.88 15.66 -28.88
C ASN A 59 -5.41 14.43 -28.14
N ALA A 60 -6.67 14.08 -28.36
CA ALA A 60 -7.36 13.02 -27.62
C ALA A 60 -6.62 11.66 -27.69
N LYS A 61 -5.98 11.37 -28.83
CA LYS A 61 -5.21 10.12 -29.05
C LYS A 61 -3.99 10.01 -28.14
N ASP A 62 -3.31 11.11 -27.85
CA ASP A 62 -2.11 11.11 -27.00
C ASP A 62 -2.49 10.97 -25.52
N ILE A 63 -3.61 11.58 -25.12
CA ILE A 63 -4.21 11.40 -23.80
C ILE A 63 -4.61 9.93 -23.62
N GLU A 64 -5.28 9.34 -24.61
CA GLU A 64 -5.69 7.94 -24.56
C GLU A 64 -4.49 6.99 -24.50
N ALA A 65 -3.44 7.24 -25.29
CA ALA A 65 -2.19 6.47 -25.23
C ALA A 65 -1.52 6.56 -23.85
N TYR A 66 -1.53 7.73 -23.22
CA TYR A 66 -1.03 7.93 -21.87
C TYR A 66 -1.85 7.14 -20.83
N LEU A 67 -3.18 7.25 -20.90
CA LEU A 67 -4.09 6.50 -20.01
C LEU A 67 -3.92 4.99 -20.16
N GLU A 68 -3.77 4.49 -21.38
CA GLU A 68 -3.51 3.06 -21.63
C GLU A 68 -2.15 2.63 -21.08
N LYS A 69 -1.13 3.49 -21.13
CA LYS A 69 0.17 3.24 -20.52
C LYS A 69 0.07 3.18 -18.99
N GLU A 70 -0.63 4.12 -18.35
CA GLU A 70 -0.86 4.10 -16.90
C GLU A 70 -1.66 2.87 -16.46
N LYS A 71 -2.75 2.56 -17.17
CA LYS A 71 -3.57 1.38 -16.93
C LYS A 71 -2.76 0.09 -17.01
N LYS A 72 -1.85 -0.04 -17.99
CA LYS A 72 -0.93 -1.18 -18.10
C LYS A 72 0.09 -1.24 -16.96
N GLN A 73 0.57 -0.10 -16.48
CA GLN A 73 1.46 -0.03 -15.31
C GLN A 73 0.75 -0.45 -14.01
N HIS A 74 -0.54 -0.13 -13.87
CA HIS A 74 -1.36 -0.53 -12.73
C HIS A 74 -1.70 -2.03 -12.68
N LYS A 75 -1.69 -2.73 -13.82
CA LYS A 75 -1.93 -4.18 -13.88
C LYS A 75 -0.76 -5.01 -13.34
N ASN A 76 0.47 -4.57 -13.60
CA ASN A 76 1.70 -5.33 -13.24
C ASN A 76 2.29 -4.99 -11.87
N LEU A 77 1.45 -4.59 -10.91
CA LEU A 77 1.93 -4.18 -9.59
C LEU A 77 2.46 -5.38 -8.80
N THR A 78 3.54 -5.14 -8.05
CA THR A 78 4.08 -6.14 -7.12
C THR A 78 3.21 -6.23 -5.87
N TRP A 79 3.16 -7.39 -5.20
CA TRP A 79 2.37 -7.58 -3.99
C TRP A 79 2.58 -6.48 -2.94
N SER A 80 3.81 -5.98 -2.75
CA SER A 80 4.10 -4.86 -1.86
C SER A 80 3.37 -3.56 -2.24
N ARG A 81 3.24 -3.28 -3.53
CA ARG A 81 2.65 -2.06 -4.11
C ARG A 81 1.14 -2.12 -4.30
N LEU A 82 0.50 -3.29 -4.14
CA LEU A 82 -0.95 -3.41 -4.19
C LEU A 82 -1.61 -2.70 -3.00
N ASP A 83 -2.77 -2.12 -3.25
CA ASP A 83 -3.61 -1.56 -2.19
C ASP A 83 -4.15 -2.64 -1.27
N ARG A 84 -4.46 -2.24 -0.03
CA ARG A 84 -5.04 -3.13 0.98
C ARG A 84 -6.32 -3.80 0.47
N SER A 85 -7.18 -3.05 -0.21
CA SER A 85 -8.45 -3.56 -0.75
C SER A 85 -8.20 -4.60 -1.85
N SER A 86 -7.28 -4.33 -2.78
CA SER A 86 -6.91 -5.26 -3.84
C SER A 86 -6.32 -6.56 -3.27
N LYS A 87 -5.45 -6.46 -2.26
CA LYS A 87 -4.91 -7.63 -1.55
C LYS A 87 -5.99 -8.50 -0.93
N ILE A 88 -6.99 -7.89 -0.30
CA ILE A 88 -8.11 -8.61 0.33
C ILE A 88 -8.93 -9.35 -0.73
N LYS A 89 -9.28 -8.68 -1.84
CA LYS A 89 -10.04 -9.31 -2.94
C LYS A 89 -9.31 -10.53 -3.50
N LYS A 90 -8.02 -10.39 -3.80
CA LYS A 90 -7.19 -11.51 -4.31
C LYS A 90 -7.04 -12.65 -3.29
N LEU A 91 -7.00 -12.35 -2.00
CA LEU A 91 -6.99 -13.37 -0.94
C LEU A 91 -8.34 -14.08 -0.80
N HIS A 92 -9.46 -13.41 -1.09
CA HIS A 92 -10.78 -14.03 -1.08
C HIS A 92 -10.94 -14.98 -2.27
N GLU A 93 -10.49 -14.59 -3.46
CA GLU A 93 -10.40 -15.47 -4.65
C GLU A 93 -9.55 -16.71 -4.32
N TYR A 94 -8.37 -16.52 -3.74
CA TYR A 94 -7.53 -17.63 -3.30
C TYR A 94 -8.19 -18.53 -2.24
N ALA A 95 -8.97 -17.97 -1.32
CA ALA A 95 -9.66 -18.75 -0.30
C ALA A 95 -10.69 -19.70 -0.91
N GLU A 96 -11.37 -19.27 -1.97
CA GLU A 96 -12.33 -20.09 -2.71
C GLU A 96 -11.61 -21.25 -3.43
N ASP A 97 -10.54 -20.96 -4.16
CA ASP A 97 -9.71 -21.98 -4.81
C ASP A 97 -9.13 -22.98 -3.79
N TYR A 98 -8.70 -22.49 -2.63
CA TYR A 98 -8.15 -23.33 -1.57
C TYR A 98 -9.23 -24.22 -0.93
N CYS A 99 -10.45 -23.72 -0.78
CA CYS A 99 -11.60 -24.45 -0.26
C CYS A 99 -12.02 -25.57 -1.22
N CYS A 100 -12.12 -25.26 -2.52
CA CYS A 100 -12.43 -26.23 -3.56
C CYS A 100 -11.37 -27.35 -3.66
N LYS A 101 -10.09 -27.04 -3.43
CA LYS A 101 -9.01 -28.04 -3.47
C LYS A 101 -8.95 -28.96 -2.24
N ASN A 102 -9.49 -28.52 -1.10
CA ASN A 102 -9.42 -29.25 0.16
C ASN A 102 -10.79 -29.74 0.66
N ASP A 103 -11.84 -29.59 -0.14
CA ASP A 103 -13.24 -29.94 0.20
C ASP A 103 -13.67 -29.42 1.58
N LEU A 104 -13.36 -28.15 1.86
CA LEU A 104 -13.70 -27.49 3.12
C LEU A 104 -15.17 -27.00 3.13
N SER A 105 -15.75 -26.85 4.32
CA SER A 105 -17.14 -26.39 4.45
C SER A 105 -17.27 -24.88 4.19
N GLU A 106 -18.45 -24.41 3.76
CA GLU A 106 -18.74 -22.97 3.59
C GLU A 106 -18.47 -22.14 4.86
N LYS A 107 -18.64 -22.74 6.04
CA LYS A 107 -18.32 -22.10 7.32
C LYS A 107 -16.81 -21.82 7.43
N GLU A 108 -15.99 -22.79 7.03
CA GLU A 108 -14.54 -22.69 7.08
C GLU A 108 -14.01 -21.71 6.01
N LEU A 109 -14.67 -21.64 4.84
CA LEU A 109 -14.40 -20.62 3.82
C LEU A 109 -14.63 -19.21 4.38
N HIS A 110 -15.76 -18.99 5.06
CA HIS A 110 -16.08 -17.71 5.66
C HIS A 110 -15.05 -17.32 6.74
N ASP A 111 -14.71 -18.25 7.61
CA ASP A 111 -13.69 -18.07 8.64
C ASP A 111 -12.32 -17.75 8.03
N LEU A 112 -11.96 -18.39 6.92
CA LEU A 112 -10.73 -18.13 6.19
C LEU A 112 -10.71 -16.72 5.57
N LYS A 113 -11.81 -16.28 4.95
CA LYS A 113 -11.95 -14.92 4.41
C LYS A 113 -11.82 -13.86 5.51
N ILE A 114 -12.47 -14.07 6.66
CA ILE A 114 -12.32 -13.20 7.84
C ILE A 114 -10.86 -13.22 8.33
N TYR A 115 -10.25 -14.39 8.40
CA TYR A 115 -8.87 -14.56 8.86
C TYR A 115 -7.88 -13.81 7.97
N PHE A 116 -8.04 -13.87 6.65
CA PHE A 116 -7.20 -13.13 5.71
C PHE A 116 -7.37 -11.62 5.85
N SER A 117 -8.61 -11.12 5.92
CA SER A 117 -8.89 -9.70 6.19
C SER A 117 -8.21 -9.26 7.49
N ARG A 118 -8.36 -10.03 8.58
CA ARG A 118 -7.72 -9.74 9.87
C ARG A 118 -6.19 -9.80 9.80
N SER A 119 -5.63 -10.71 9.00
CA SER A 119 -4.18 -10.87 8.82
C SER A 119 -3.55 -9.73 8.03
N ILE A 120 -4.25 -9.20 7.03
CA ILE A 120 -3.85 -7.98 6.32
C ILE A 120 -3.88 -6.77 7.27
N ASN A 121 -4.94 -6.64 8.07
CA ASN A 121 -5.08 -5.55 9.05
C ASN A 121 -3.95 -5.57 10.10
N ARG A 122 -3.53 -6.77 10.51
CA ARG A 122 -2.41 -7.00 11.43
C ARG A 122 -1.02 -6.94 10.76
N LYS A 123 -0.95 -6.51 9.49
CA LYS A 123 0.28 -6.37 8.72
C LYS A 123 1.10 -7.67 8.55
N LYS A 124 0.46 -8.85 8.67
CA LYS A 124 1.17 -10.14 8.57
C LYS A 124 1.52 -10.53 7.13
N LEU A 125 0.65 -10.21 6.17
CA LEU A 125 0.78 -10.61 4.76
C LEU A 125 1.21 -9.44 3.85
N LEU A 126 1.98 -8.48 4.36
CA LEU A 126 2.40 -7.31 3.56
C LEU A 126 3.63 -7.57 2.69
N ARG A 127 4.50 -8.47 3.12
CA ARG A 127 5.79 -8.72 2.46
C ARG A 127 5.63 -9.76 1.37
N VAL A 128 6.46 -9.65 0.32
CA VAL A 128 6.49 -10.60 -0.80
C VAL A 128 6.85 -12.02 -0.34
N LYS A 129 7.63 -12.18 0.75
CA LYS A 129 7.98 -13.49 1.31
C LYS A 129 6.79 -14.26 1.92
N GLU A 130 5.69 -13.57 2.17
CA GLU A 130 4.53 -14.11 2.88
C GLU A 130 3.47 -14.65 1.91
N VAL A 131 3.51 -14.23 0.64
CA VAL A 131 2.51 -14.52 -0.38
C VAL A 131 3.20 -14.70 -1.72
N THR A 132 2.98 -15.85 -2.36
CA THR A 132 3.47 -16.14 -3.71
C THR A 132 2.46 -15.59 -4.72
N TYR A 133 2.71 -14.37 -5.19
CA TYR A 133 1.84 -13.65 -6.14
C TYR A 133 2.39 -13.67 -7.56
N ASP A 134 1.56 -14.06 -8.53
CA ASP A 134 1.88 -13.96 -9.95
C ASP A 134 1.36 -12.62 -10.51
N LYS A 135 2.28 -11.80 -11.02
CA LYS A 135 1.96 -10.48 -11.59
C LYS A 135 1.27 -10.58 -12.94
N VAL A 136 1.50 -11.66 -13.69
CA VAL A 136 0.98 -11.82 -15.06
C VAL A 136 -0.46 -12.31 -15.01
N LYS A 137 -0.75 -13.27 -14.13
CA LYS A 137 -2.09 -13.81 -13.93
C LYS A 137 -2.94 -13.02 -12.95
N GLU A 138 -2.33 -12.07 -12.23
CA GLU A 138 -2.94 -11.32 -11.13
C GLU A 138 -3.58 -12.22 -10.05
N CYS A 139 -3.04 -13.42 -9.84
CA CYS A 139 -3.56 -14.41 -8.90
C CYS A 139 -2.53 -14.78 -7.84
N ILE A 140 -3.02 -15.13 -6.65
CA ILE A 140 -2.20 -15.69 -5.57
C ILE A 140 -2.05 -17.19 -5.85
N ILE A 141 -0.82 -17.66 -6.01
CA ILE A 141 -0.54 -19.08 -6.24
C ILE A 141 -0.59 -19.84 -4.91
N ASP A 142 0.05 -19.29 -3.88
CA ASP A 142 0.16 -19.93 -2.58
C ASP A 142 0.43 -18.91 -1.47
N VAL A 143 0.04 -19.27 -0.25
CA VAL A 143 0.37 -18.57 1.00
C VAL A 143 1.21 -19.52 1.87
N PRO A 144 2.55 -19.50 1.75
CA PRO A 144 3.42 -20.54 2.32
C PRO A 144 3.34 -20.70 3.84
N GLN A 145 2.87 -19.66 4.55
CA GLN A 145 2.75 -19.68 6.01
C GLN A 145 1.37 -20.14 6.51
N LEU A 146 0.43 -20.37 5.61
CA LEU A 146 -0.92 -20.82 5.96
C LEU A 146 -0.87 -22.29 6.36
N LYS A 147 -1.26 -22.59 7.60
CA LYS A 147 -1.47 -23.94 8.09
C LYS A 147 -2.90 -24.10 8.55
N PHE A 148 -3.54 -25.14 8.04
CA PHE A 148 -4.82 -25.60 8.54
C PHE A 148 -4.60 -26.69 9.58
N ASP A 149 -5.07 -26.45 10.80
CA ASP A 149 -5.10 -27.47 11.84
C ASP A 149 -6.41 -28.26 11.73
N LYS A 150 -6.32 -29.50 11.27
CA LYS A 150 -7.48 -30.40 11.10
C LYS A 150 -8.15 -30.75 12.42
N THR A 151 -7.39 -30.76 13.53
CA THR A 151 -7.91 -31.17 14.84
C THR A 151 -8.74 -30.06 15.48
N ALA A 152 -8.24 -28.82 15.42
CA ALA A 152 -8.91 -27.65 15.96
C ALA A 152 -9.83 -26.94 14.95
N ARG A 153 -9.85 -27.38 13.67
CA ARG A 153 -10.50 -26.71 12.52
C ARG A 153 -10.22 -25.20 12.49
N LYS A 154 -8.94 -24.84 12.61
CA LYS A 154 -8.49 -23.44 12.69
C LYS A 154 -7.37 -23.15 11.71
N PHE A 155 -7.47 -21.98 11.07
CA PHE A 155 -6.42 -21.44 10.21
C PHE A 155 -5.40 -20.66 11.03
N THR A 156 -4.13 -20.96 10.83
CA THR A 156 -3.02 -20.30 11.51
C THR A 156 -1.94 -19.90 10.51
N LEU A 157 -1.41 -18.69 10.68
CA LEU A 157 -0.26 -18.20 9.93
C LEU A 157 1.00 -18.31 10.80
N LYS A 158 1.89 -19.25 10.47
CA LYS A 158 3.16 -19.45 11.20
C LYS A 158 4.23 -18.51 10.67
N ARG A 159 4.88 -17.74 11.54
CA ARG A 159 5.93 -16.78 11.18
C ARG A 159 7.05 -17.45 10.35
N SER A 160 7.45 -16.83 9.23
CA SER A 160 8.62 -17.25 8.45
C SER A 160 9.91 -17.14 9.25
N ALA A 161 10.58 -18.28 9.38
CA ALA A 161 11.92 -18.54 9.90
C ALA A 161 12.17 -18.33 11.41
N GLN A 162 12.91 -19.30 11.96
CA GLN A 162 13.66 -19.16 13.21
C GLN A 162 14.54 -17.92 13.09
N ARG A 163 14.30 -16.93 13.95
CA ARG A 163 15.37 -16.01 14.27
C ARG A 163 16.44 -16.84 14.96
N SER A 164 17.68 -16.82 14.47
CA SER A 164 18.84 -17.13 15.30
C SER A 164 18.62 -16.36 16.61
N SER A 165 18.41 -17.09 17.70
CA SER A 165 18.23 -16.45 18.99
C SER A 165 19.52 -15.72 19.29
N THR A 166 19.46 -14.41 19.56
CA THR A 166 20.65 -13.65 19.96
C THR A 166 21.30 -14.25 21.20
N LEU A 167 20.54 -15.00 22.01
CA LEU A 167 21.00 -15.86 23.10
C LEU A 167 22.13 -16.83 22.72
N SER A 168 22.17 -17.34 21.49
CA SER A 168 23.24 -18.23 21.00
C SER A 168 24.54 -17.48 20.68
N SER A 169 24.43 -16.18 20.37
CA SER A 169 25.56 -15.26 20.20
C SER A 169 25.93 -14.52 21.48
N LEU A 170 25.15 -14.67 22.56
CA LEU A 170 25.56 -14.18 23.87
C LEU A 170 26.60 -15.16 24.43
N GLY A 171 27.70 -14.62 24.96
CA GLY A 171 28.66 -15.42 25.72
C GLY A 171 27.98 -16.11 26.91
N PRO A 172 28.58 -17.18 27.46
CA PRO A 172 28.01 -17.90 28.61
C PRO A 172 27.69 -16.89 29.71
N GLY A 173 26.39 -16.65 29.91
CA GLY A 173 25.91 -15.62 30.83
C GLY A 173 26.48 -15.88 32.21
N ASN A 174 26.97 -14.82 32.86
CA ASN A 174 27.64 -14.92 34.15
C ASN A 174 26.66 -15.49 35.19
N THR A 175 26.62 -16.82 35.34
CA THR A 175 25.74 -17.51 36.27
C THR A 175 26.21 -17.12 37.66
N ARG A 176 25.53 -16.15 38.30
CA ARG A 176 25.74 -15.85 39.71
C ARG A 176 25.60 -17.18 40.45
N LYS A 177 26.70 -17.68 41.03
CA LYS A 177 26.71 -18.88 41.86
C LYS A 177 25.54 -18.78 42.83
N LYS A 178 24.58 -19.71 42.70
CA LYS A 178 23.43 -19.82 43.59
C LYS A 178 24.00 -19.96 45.00
N ARG A 179 23.86 -18.92 45.84
CA ARG A 179 24.31 -18.95 47.23
C ARG A 179 23.59 -20.14 47.87
N SER A 180 24.35 -21.17 48.25
CA SER A 180 23.84 -22.34 48.94
C SER A 180 23.07 -21.87 50.18
N SER A 181 21.76 -22.10 50.20
CA SER A 181 20.93 -21.88 51.38
C SER A 181 21.47 -22.75 52.51
N LYS A 182 22.08 -22.12 53.52
CA LYS A 182 22.53 -22.77 54.75
C LYS A 182 21.29 -23.38 55.42
N LYS A 183 21.21 -24.71 55.51
CA LYS A 183 20.22 -25.43 56.34
C LYS A 183 20.39 -24.93 57.79
N LYS A 184 19.35 -24.33 58.37
CA LYS A 184 19.25 -24.18 59.84
C LYS A 184 18.98 -25.57 60.41
N SER A 185 19.88 -26.09 61.23
CA SER A 185 19.63 -27.22 62.12
C SER A 185 18.63 -26.76 63.19
N ASN A 186 17.57 -27.53 63.40
CA ASN A 186 16.68 -27.38 64.55
C ASN A 186 17.28 -28.20 65.70
N ASP A 187 17.86 -27.53 66.70
CA ASP A 187 18.20 -28.18 67.97
C ASP A 187 16.93 -28.25 68.83
N LYS A 188 16.42 -29.47 69.03
CA LYS A 188 15.46 -29.78 70.09
C LYS A 188 16.26 -29.92 71.39
N ILE A 189 16.01 -29.02 72.35
CA ILE A 189 16.39 -29.26 73.75
C ILE A 189 15.11 -29.73 74.45
N GLU A 190 15.01 -31.04 74.62
CA GLU A 190 14.02 -31.69 75.47
C GLU A 190 14.54 -31.57 76.91
N GLY A 191 13.83 -30.79 77.73
CA GLY A 191 14.16 -30.61 79.14
C GLY A 191 13.61 -31.77 79.96
N ASP A 192 14.50 -32.56 80.53
CA ASP A 192 14.19 -33.49 81.62
C ASP A 192 13.72 -32.70 82.85
N ILE A 193 12.49 -32.96 83.31
CA ILE A 193 12.07 -32.63 84.67
C ILE A 193 11.99 -33.95 85.43
N LYS A 194 12.86 -34.11 86.43
CA LYS A 194 12.84 -35.22 87.38
C LYS A 194 13.05 -34.69 88.79
N ALA A 195 11.97 -34.69 89.58
CA ALA A 195 11.88 -34.97 91.02
C ALA A 195 10.47 -34.62 91.50
#